data_AF-A0A0N4UZY7-F1
#
_entry.id   AF-A0A0N4UZY7-F1
#
_cell.length_a   1.000
_cell.length_b   1.000
_cell.length_c   1.000
_cell.angle_alpha   90.00
_cell.angle_beta   90.00
_cell.angle_gamma   90.00
#
_symmetry.space_group_name_H-M   'P 1'
#
loop_
_entity.id
_entity.type
_entity.pdbx_description
1 polymer ?
#
loop_
_entity_poly.entity_id
_entity_poly.type
_entity_poly.pdbx_seq_one_letter_code
_entity_poly.pdbx_strand_id
1 'polypeptide(L)'
;MHLLGKLCEVAANREYIYFEISATSAAWLLCSLVRAAPGLLRQAIASLEKKDFLTYDNCVNFSVLNVVSRMCQSITAVQQLMSLGFLKFWVQHIIEICQGNLSDDKLLSCESSQMEELVSLVHCVASLSFIRAVVEYLDHEGSPLFRPLISFSVMAIKCVSHVANNWPFKLENATINLLCRCAAAGGGHRGRIAATLCDILRSSGLGGSVQQMVLRCVLEDETVTVKVFDKISQSNSLSYEISDRLLHPVFGCLRRERVLTVSQYSSFCEILDMAKMKSVKKASLQNVVLCRFRVFRQ
;
A
#
# COMPACT_ATOMS: atom_id res chain seq x y z
N MET A 1 2.47 18.45 24.66
CA MET A 1 1.91 18.87 23.36
C MET A 1 2.96 19.39 22.37
N HIS A 2 4.01 20.12 22.80
CA HIS A 2 5.05 20.64 21.90
C HIS A 2 5.78 19.60 21.02
N LEU A 3 6.04 18.40 21.54
CA LEU A 3 6.75 17.36 20.77
C LEU A 3 5.95 16.83 19.59
N LEU A 4 4.63 16.60 19.77
CA LEU A 4 3.76 16.06 18.72
C LEU A 4 3.66 17.02 17.54
N GLY A 5 3.44 18.31 17.82
CA GLY A 5 3.39 19.35 16.79
C GLY A 5 4.70 19.43 16.01
N LYS A 6 5.85 19.39 16.69
CA LYS A 6 7.15 19.44 16.01
C LYS A 6 7.42 18.21 15.15
N LEU A 7 7.06 17.02 15.64
CA LEU A 7 7.16 15.78 14.86
C LEU A 7 6.27 15.82 13.61
N CYS A 8 5.04 16.35 13.73
CA CYS A 8 4.14 16.52 12.59
C CYS A 8 4.70 17.51 11.55
N GLU A 9 5.27 18.62 12.00
CA GLU A 9 5.92 19.61 11.14
C GLU A 9 7.09 19.01 10.35
N VAL A 10 8.00 18.31 11.04
CA VAL A 10 9.16 17.64 10.41
C VAL A 10 8.69 16.54 9.45
N ALA A 11 7.69 15.75 9.84
CA ALA A 11 7.18 14.66 9.01
C ALA A 11 6.50 15.17 7.73
N ALA A 12 5.73 16.26 7.82
CA ALA A 12 5.04 16.84 6.67
C ALA A 12 6.00 17.49 5.67
N ASN A 13 7.12 18.05 6.15
CA ASN A 13 8.21 18.65 5.38
C ASN A 13 7.75 19.56 4.22
N ARG A 14 6.72 20.38 4.46
CA ARG A 14 6.02 21.16 3.41
C ARG A 14 6.90 22.16 2.68
N GLU A 15 7.89 22.72 3.38
CA GLU A 15 8.81 23.73 2.86
C GLU A 15 10.16 23.12 2.46
N TYR A 16 10.28 21.78 2.46
CA TYR A 16 11.52 21.05 2.17
C TYR A 16 12.73 21.49 3.03
N ILE A 17 12.47 22.08 4.20
CA ILE A 17 13.49 22.55 5.14
C ILE A 17 14.28 21.37 5.73
N TYR A 18 13.61 20.24 5.94
CA TYR A 18 14.22 19.05 6.53
C TYR A 18 14.67 18.07 5.44
N PHE A 19 15.77 17.35 5.70
CA PHE A 19 16.17 16.24 4.86
C PHE A 19 15.07 15.17 4.81
N GLU A 20 14.91 14.53 3.65
CA GLU A 20 13.89 13.49 3.44
C GLU A 20 14.01 12.33 4.46
N ILE A 21 15.24 11.98 4.83
CA ILE A 21 15.53 10.97 5.86
C ILE A 21 14.94 11.40 7.21
N SER A 22 15.07 12.68 7.58
CA SER A 22 14.53 13.22 8.82
C SER A 22 13.00 13.22 8.82
N ALA A 23 12.39 13.66 7.71
CA ALA A 23 10.92 13.63 7.55
C ALA A 23 10.36 12.21 7.65
N THR A 24 11.03 11.26 6.99
CA THR A 24 10.65 9.84 7.03
C THR A 24 10.83 9.26 8.43
N SER A 25 11.93 9.59 9.12
CA SER A 25 12.16 9.16 10.51
C SER A 25 11.11 9.73 11.46
N ALA A 26 10.72 10.99 11.29
CA ALA A 26 9.66 11.61 12.08
C ALA A 26 8.31 10.91 11.85
N ALA A 27 7.97 10.55 10.61
CA ALA A 27 6.75 9.78 10.32
C ALA A 27 6.75 8.38 11.00
N TRP A 28 7.91 7.70 11.06
CA TRP A 28 8.04 6.43 11.77
C TRP A 28 7.98 6.58 13.30
N LEU A 29 8.49 7.68 13.85
CA LEU A 29 8.32 8.00 15.26
C LEU A 29 6.85 8.27 15.59
N LEU A 30 6.15 9.02 14.74
CA LEU A 30 4.69 9.21 14.86
C LEU A 30 3.95 7.88 14.80
N CYS A 31 4.36 6.94 13.93
CA CYS A 31 3.81 5.59 13.90
C CYS A 31 3.94 4.87 15.25
N SER A 32 5.13 4.92 15.86
CA SER A 32 5.38 4.33 17.17
C SER A 32 4.54 4.98 18.27
N LEU A 33 4.42 6.31 18.24
CA LEU A 33 3.61 7.08 19.19
C LEU A 33 2.12 6.76 19.09
N VAL A 34 1.55 6.82 17.89
CA VAL A 34 0.12 6.51 17.67
C VAL A 34 -0.18 5.05 17.97
N ARG A 35 0.75 4.13 17.71
CA ARG A 35 0.59 2.73 18.11
C ARG A 35 0.47 2.58 19.63
N ALA A 36 1.30 3.30 20.40
CA ALA A 36 1.29 3.25 21.87
C ALA A 36 0.12 4.04 22.48
N ALA A 37 -0.29 5.13 21.85
CA ALA A 37 -1.40 5.99 22.29
C ALA A 37 -2.29 6.39 21.10
N PRO A 38 -3.21 5.51 20.67
CA PRO A 38 -4.05 5.74 19.48
C PRO A 38 -4.88 7.02 19.57
N GLY A 39 -5.30 7.42 20.78
CA GLY A 39 -6.06 8.66 21.01
C GLY A 39 -5.36 9.94 20.54
N LEU A 40 -4.04 9.91 20.35
CA LEU A 40 -3.27 11.04 19.80
C LEU A 40 -3.48 11.22 18.29
N LEU A 41 -4.05 10.24 17.57
CA LEU A 41 -4.20 10.29 16.12
C LEU A 41 -4.96 11.53 15.65
N ARG A 42 -6.08 11.86 16.31
CA ARG A 42 -6.87 13.07 15.97
C ARG A 42 -6.03 14.34 16.10
N GLN A 43 -5.25 14.45 17.19
CA GLN A 43 -4.39 15.61 17.43
C GLN A 43 -3.22 15.67 16.43
N ALA A 44 -2.66 14.52 16.06
CA ALA A 44 -1.60 14.43 15.05
C ALA A 44 -2.10 14.87 13.68
N ILE A 45 -3.28 14.40 13.24
CA ILE A 45 -3.88 14.81 11.96
C ILE A 45 -4.21 16.31 11.98
N ALA A 46 -4.82 16.83 13.05
CA ALA A 46 -5.09 18.26 13.17
C ALA A 46 -3.80 19.11 13.10
N SER A 47 -2.74 18.67 13.78
CA SER A 47 -1.43 19.32 13.75
C SER A 47 -0.80 19.27 12.35
N LEU A 48 -0.93 18.14 11.65
CA LEU A 48 -0.47 17.98 10.28
C LEU A 48 -1.23 18.93 9.36
N GLU A 49 -2.55 19.03 9.47
CA GLU A 49 -3.36 19.91 8.63
C GLU A 49 -3.13 21.40 8.91
N LYS A 50 -2.49 21.76 10.04
CA LYS A 50 -2.42 23.13 10.56
C LYS A 50 -3.81 23.76 10.71
N LYS A 51 -4.83 22.95 10.96
CA LYS A 51 -6.20 23.41 11.23
C LYS A 51 -6.41 23.52 12.73
N ASP A 52 -7.01 24.62 13.15
CA ASP A 52 -7.62 24.69 14.47
C ASP A 52 -8.81 23.72 14.53
N PHE A 53 -9.12 23.21 15.72
CA PHE A 53 -10.20 22.22 15.96
C PHE A 53 -11.61 22.65 15.48
N LEU A 54 -11.76 23.87 14.96
CA LEU A 54 -13.02 24.56 14.69
C LEU A 54 -13.35 24.71 13.20
N THR A 55 -12.43 24.42 12.28
CA THR A 55 -12.66 24.58 10.84
C THR A 55 -12.55 23.25 10.09
N TYR A 56 -13.71 22.67 9.79
CA TYR A 56 -13.87 21.57 8.82
C TYR A 56 -13.76 22.13 7.40
N ASP A 57 -12.56 22.51 6.98
CA ASP A 57 -12.33 22.71 5.56
C ASP A 57 -11.95 21.37 4.93
N ASN A 58 -12.71 20.88 3.96
CA ASN A 58 -12.64 19.49 3.46
C ASN A 58 -11.46 19.23 2.50
N CYS A 59 -10.54 20.19 2.35
CA CYS A 59 -9.39 20.04 1.47
C CYS A 59 -8.38 19.04 2.04
N VAL A 60 -8.13 17.95 1.30
CA VAL A 60 -7.21 16.88 1.68
C VAL A 60 -5.80 17.23 1.19
N ASN A 61 -4.89 17.51 2.12
CA ASN A 61 -3.52 17.89 1.75
C ASN A 61 -2.65 16.64 1.52
N PHE A 62 -2.03 16.53 0.34
CA PHE A 62 -1.13 15.42 -0.04
C PHE A 62 -0.06 15.10 1.01
N SER A 63 0.62 16.13 1.54
CA SER A 63 1.68 15.95 2.54
C SER A 63 1.15 15.25 3.79
N VAL A 64 -0.11 15.51 4.15
CA VAL A 64 -0.78 14.90 5.31
C VAL A 64 -1.07 13.44 5.03
N LEU A 65 -1.67 13.11 3.87
CA LEU A 65 -1.98 11.72 3.49
C LEU A 65 -0.72 10.84 3.44
N ASN A 66 0.40 11.37 2.94
CA ASN A 66 1.66 10.65 2.92
C ASN A 66 2.15 10.33 4.33
N VAL A 67 2.12 11.30 5.26
CA VAL A 67 2.50 11.06 6.66
C VAL A 67 1.53 10.10 7.33
N VAL A 68 0.23 10.26 7.13
CA VAL A 68 -0.80 9.40 7.72
C VAL A 68 -0.65 7.96 7.26
N SER A 69 -0.34 7.74 5.98
CA SER A 69 -0.10 6.39 5.45
C SER A 69 1.04 5.67 6.17
N ARG A 70 2.11 6.39 6.56
CA ARG A 70 3.26 5.85 7.33
C ARG A 70 2.98 5.74 8.83
N MET A 71 2.24 6.71 9.37
CA MET A 71 1.87 6.79 10.78
C MET A 71 0.88 5.67 11.15
N CYS A 72 -0.06 5.32 10.28
CA CYS A 72 -1.12 4.36 10.56
C CYS A 72 -0.78 2.93 10.10
N GLN A 73 0.41 2.45 10.45
CA GLN A 73 0.90 1.09 10.11
C GLN A 73 0.67 0.08 11.25
N SER A 74 -0.41 0.24 12.03
CA SER A 74 -0.78 -0.69 13.10
C SER A 74 -2.29 -0.81 13.23
N ILE A 75 -2.77 -1.94 13.76
CA ILE A 75 -4.19 -2.21 13.87
C ILE A 75 -4.91 -1.22 14.80
N THR A 76 -4.29 -0.84 15.92
CA THR A 76 -4.86 0.12 16.88
C THR A 76 -4.96 1.52 16.29
N ALA A 77 -3.93 1.96 15.54
CA ALA A 77 -3.95 3.23 14.82
C ALA A 77 -5.05 3.26 13.74
N VAL A 78 -5.17 2.19 12.94
CA VAL A 78 -6.20 2.07 11.90
C VAL A 78 -7.60 2.02 12.49
N GLN A 79 -7.81 1.26 13.57
CA GLN A 79 -9.11 1.22 14.25
C GLN A 79 -9.52 2.61 14.74
N GLN A 80 -8.57 3.37 15.29
CA GLN A 80 -8.84 4.76 15.65
C GLN A 80 -9.11 5.63 14.43
N LEU A 81 -8.37 5.47 13.33
CA LEU A 81 -8.61 6.20 12.09
C LEU A 81 -10.03 5.95 11.54
N MET A 82 -10.48 4.70 11.61
CA MET A 82 -11.81 4.28 11.20
C MET A 82 -12.90 4.79 12.15
N SER A 83 -12.68 4.72 13.47
CA SER A 83 -13.64 5.24 14.47
C SER A 83 -13.83 6.75 14.37
N LEU A 84 -12.80 7.46 13.89
CA LEU A 84 -12.85 8.89 13.58
C LEU A 84 -13.51 9.20 12.23
N GLY A 85 -13.86 8.20 11.42
CA GLY A 85 -14.55 8.36 10.14
C GLY A 85 -13.67 8.75 8.96
N PHE A 86 -12.35 8.89 9.14
CA PHE A 86 -11.44 9.34 8.08
C PHE A 86 -11.40 8.39 6.87
N LEU A 87 -11.30 7.08 7.11
CA LEU A 87 -11.26 6.11 6.01
C LEU A 87 -12.54 6.15 5.17
N LYS A 88 -13.70 6.27 5.83
CA LYS A 88 -14.99 6.37 5.16
C LYS A 88 -15.08 7.63 4.32
N PHE A 89 -14.70 8.77 4.90
CA PHE A 89 -14.66 10.05 4.19
C PHE A 89 -13.75 9.99 2.96
N TRP A 90 -12.53 9.47 3.07
CA TRP A 90 -11.60 9.37 1.94
C TRP A 90 -12.10 8.43 0.83
N VAL A 91 -12.67 7.29 1.19
CA VAL A 91 -13.23 6.36 0.20
C VAL A 91 -14.42 6.99 -0.53
N GLN A 92 -15.28 7.69 0.19
CA GLN A 92 -16.41 8.41 -0.41
C GLN A 92 -15.93 9.54 -1.34
N HIS A 93 -14.91 10.30 -0.92
CA HIS A 93 -14.33 11.37 -1.72
C HIS A 93 -13.67 10.85 -3.01
N ILE A 94 -12.96 9.72 -2.95
CA ILE A 94 -12.45 9.05 -4.17
C ILE A 94 -13.60 8.70 -5.12
N ILE A 95 -14.69 8.14 -4.61
CA ILE A 95 -15.86 7.77 -5.42
C ILE A 95 -16.45 9.01 -6.09
N GLU A 96 -16.61 10.11 -5.35
CA GLU A 96 -17.17 11.37 -5.85
C GLU A 96 -16.31 11.99 -6.96
N ILE A 97 -14.98 12.04 -6.78
CA ILE A 97 -14.05 12.53 -7.81
C ILE A 97 -14.14 11.65 -9.07
N CYS A 98 -14.12 10.32 -8.91
CA CYS A 98 -14.20 9.42 -10.06
C CYS A 98 -15.54 9.54 -10.77
N GLN A 99 -16.66 9.52 -10.05
CA GLN A 99 -17.99 9.56 -10.65
C GLN A 99 -18.31 10.92 -11.29
N GLY A 100 -17.87 12.01 -10.68
CA GLY A 100 -18.07 13.36 -11.22
C GLY A 100 -17.42 13.56 -12.60
N ASN A 101 -16.36 12.81 -12.89
CA ASN A 101 -15.46 12.98 -14.04
C ASN A 101 -15.42 11.77 -15.00
N LEU A 102 -16.39 10.85 -14.94
CA LEU A 102 -16.43 9.61 -15.75
C LEU A 102 -16.72 9.79 -17.26
N SER A 103 -16.87 11.02 -17.77
CA SER A 103 -17.11 11.29 -19.19
C SER A 103 -15.89 11.95 -19.83
N ASP A 104 -15.58 11.61 -21.09
CA ASP A 104 -14.39 12.10 -21.81
C ASP A 104 -14.23 13.63 -21.74
N ASP A 105 -15.30 14.40 -22.00
CA ASP A 105 -15.28 15.87 -21.96
C ASP A 105 -14.89 16.44 -20.59
N LYS A 106 -15.38 15.80 -19.51
CA LYS A 106 -15.10 16.25 -18.14
C LYS A 106 -13.69 15.88 -17.69
N LEU A 107 -13.20 14.73 -18.15
CA LEU A 107 -11.87 14.25 -17.82
C LEU A 107 -10.79 15.14 -18.47
N LEU A 108 -11.06 15.67 -19.66
CA LEU A 108 -10.24 16.70 -20.30
C LEU A 108 -10.23 18.02 -19.53
N SER A 109 -11.34 18.38 -18.88
CA SER A 109 -11.43 19.57 -18.01
C SER A 109 -10.98 19.34 -16.56
N CYS A 110 -10.59 18.12 -16.20
CA CYS A 110 -10.22 17.78 -14.83
C CYS A 110 -8.92 18.51 -14.45
N GLU A 111 -8.99 19.30 -13.39
CA GLU A 111 -7.83 20.06 -12.93
C GLU A 111 -6.71 19.12 -12.45
N SER A 112 -5.46 19.50 -12.72
CA SER A 112 -4.29 18.73 -12.27
C SER A 112 -4.25 18.55 -10.74
N SER A 113 -4.80 19.51 -9.99
CA SER A 113 -4.94 19.48 -8.53
C SER A 113 -5.84 18.34 -8.05
N GLN A 114 -6.99 18.16 -8.70
CA GLN A 114 -7.94 17.08 -8.38
C GLN A 114 -7.35 15.70 -8.69
N MET A 115 -6.61 15.58 -9.79
CA MET A 115 -5.90 14.34 -10.11
C MET A 115 -4.79 14.02 -9.11
N GLU A 116 -4.02 15.03 -8.70
CA GLU A 116 -2.99 14.87 -7.66
C GLU A 116 -3.61 14.44 -6.32
N GLU A 117 -4.73 15.06 -5.92
CA GLU A 117 -5.49 14.67 -4.73
C GLU A 117 -5.99 13.23 -4.80
N LEU A 118 -6.59 12.85 -5.93
CA LEU A 118 -7.09 11.49 -6.16
C LEU A 118 -5.97 10.44 -6.05
N VAL A 119 -4.85 10.68 -6.72
CA VAL A 119 -3.67 9.80 -6.64
C VAL A 119 -3.20 9.64 -5.20
N SER A 120 -3.17 10.74 -4.45
CA SER A 120 -2.73 10.78 -3.05
C SER A 120 -3.65 9.97 -2.14
N LEU A 121 -4.96 10.10 -2.32
CA LEU A 121 -5.99 9.36 -1.58
C LEU A 121 -5.88 7.87 -1.86
N VAL A 122 -5.85 7.48 -3.14
CA VAL A 122 -5.75 6.07 -3.56
C VAL A 122 -4.45 5.46 -3.03
N HIS A 123 -3.33 6.17 -3.11
CA HIS A 123 -2.05 5.72 -2.55
C HIS A 123 -2.10 5.56 -1.02
N CYS A 124 -2.74 6.48 -0.31
CA CYS A 124 -2.92 6.38 1.14
C CYS A 124 -3.75 5.14 1.49
N VAL A 125 -4.91 4.95 0.85
CA VAL A 125 -5.77 3.78 1.07
C VAL A 125 -5.04 2.48 0.72
N ALA A 126 -4.30 2.44 -0.38
CA ALA A 126 -3.45 1.30 -0.74
C ALA A 126 -2.41 0.98 0.35
N SER A 127 -1.77 2.00 0.92
CA SER A 127 -0.80 1.85 2.00
C SER A 127 -1.43 1.40 3.33
N LEU A 128 -2.67 1.78 3.60
CA LEU A 128 -3.42 1.34 4.77
C LEU A 128 -3.98 -0.08 4.60
N SER A 129 -4.23 -0.53 3.37
CA SER A 129 -4.72 -1.88 3.04
C SER A 129 -3.76 -3.02 3.44
N PHE A 130 -2.54 -2.71 3.88
CA PHE A 130 -1.68 -3.69 4.54
C PHE A 130 -2.22 -4.17 5.90
N ILE A 131 -3.14 -3.41 6.50
CA ILE A 131 -3.82 -3.75 7.75
C ILE A 131 -5.16 -4.40 7.44
N ARG A 132 -5.38 -5.61 7.98
CA ARG A 132 -6.56 -6.44 7.70
C ARG A 132 -7.90 -5.72 7.87
N ALA A 133 -8.03 -4.88 8.91
CA ALA A 133 -9.25 -4.13 9.18
C ALA A 133 -9.67 -3.20 8.01
N VAL A 134 -8.70 -2.63 7.29
CA VAL A 134 -8.98 -1.78 6.11
C VAL A 134 -9.49 -2.64 4.96
N VAL A 135 -8.90 -3.81 4.73
CA VAL A 135 -9.33 -4.70 3.65
C VAL A 135 -10.71 -5.29 3.91
N GLU A 136 -11.02 -5.61 5.17
CA GLU A 136 -12.35 -6.05 5.58
C GLU A 136 -13.38 -4.93 5.39
N TYR A 137 -13.04 -3.69 5.75
CA TYR A 137 -13.89 -2.52 5.47
C TYR A 137 -14.13 -2.36 3.96
N LEU A 138 -13.09 -2.44 3.15
CA LEU A 138 -13.19 -2.33 1.69
C LEU A 138 -14.02 -3.46 1.07
N ASP A 139 -14.12 -4.64 1.70
CA ASP A 139 -14.95 -5.72 1.16
C ASP A 139 -16.45 -5.52 1.43
N HIS A 140 -16.78 -4.73 2.46
CA HIS A 140 -18.14 -4.44 2.90
C HIS A 140 -18.51 -2.99 2.53
N GLU A 141 -18.41 -2.07 3.49
CA GLU A 141 -18.85 -0.67 3.32
C GLU A 141 -18.09 0.08 2.23
N GLY A 142 -16.80 -0.22 2.04
CA GLY A 142 -15.96 0.40 1.02
C GLY A 142 -16.05 -0.25 -0.36
N SER A 143 -16.86 -1.31 -0.52
CA SER A 143 -16.95 -2.05 -1.78
C SER A 143 -17.39 -1.25 -3.01
N PRO A 144 -18.22 -0.18 -2.90
CA PRO A 144 -18.59 0.62 -4.06
C PRO A 144 -17.40 1.35 -4.72
N LEU A 145 -16.25 1.44 -4.06
CA LEU A 145 -15.04 2.11 -4.55
C LEU A 145 -14.50 1.53 -5.85
N PHE A 146 -14.50 0.20 -5.98
CA PHE A 146 -13.71 -0.49 -6.99
C PHE A 146 -14.15 -0.15 -8.42
N ARG A 147 -15.47 -0.15 -8.70
CA ARG A 147 -15.96 0.07 -10.06
C ARG A 147 -15.68 1.49 -10.57
N PRO A 148 -16.02 2.57 -9.86
CA PRO A 148 -15.67 3.92 -10.26
C PRO A 148 -14.16 4.12 -10.41
N LEU A 149 -13.36 3.63 -9.46
CA LEU A 149 -11.90 3.82 -9.48
C LEU A 149 -11.24 3.12 -10.68
N ILE A 150 -11.57 1.85 -10.91
CA ILE A 150 -11.03 1.09 -12.05
C ILE A 150 -11.45 1.74 -13.36
N SER A 151 -12.74 2.06 -13.51
CA SER A 151 -13.27 2.65 -14.74
C SER A 151 -12.60 4.00 -15.03
N PHE A 152 -12.50 4.85 -14.01
CA PHE A 152 -11.87 6.16 -14.12
C PHE A 152 -10.37 6.06 -14.43
N SER A 153 -9.64 5.18 -13.76
CA SER A 153 -8.20 4.97 -14.03
C SER A 153 -7.94 4.51 -15.47
N VAL A 154 -8.78 3.62 -16.01
CA VAL A 154 -8.67 3.15 -17.39
C VAL A 154 -8.96 4.28 -18.38
N MET A 155 -9.98 5.10 -18.12
CA MET A 155 -10.30 6.26 -18.95
C MET A 155 -9.21 7.32 -18.90
N ALA A 156 -8.67 7.62 -17.72
CA ALA A 156 -7.59 8.59 -17.55
C ALA A 156 -6.37 8.25 -18.39
N ILE A 157 -6.00 6.96 -18.49
CA ILE A 157 -4.90 6.50 -19.35
C ILE A 157 -5.19 6.72 -20.84
N LYS A 158 -6.44 6.52 -21.29
CA LYS A 158 -6.81 6.77 -22.69
C LYS A 158 -6.66 8.24 -23.08
N CYS A 159 -6.89 9.15 -22.14
CA CYS A 159 -6.80 10.60 -22.37
C CYS A 159 -5.38 11.17 -22.17
N VAL A 160 -4.35 10.34 -21.90
CA VAL A 160 -2.97 10.80 -21.61
C VAL A 160 -2.40 11.71 -22.68
N SER A 161 -2.73 11.51 -23.96
CA SER A 161 -2.29 12.39 -25.05
C SER A 161 -2.70 13.85 -24.89
N HIS A 162 -3.73 14.12 -24.08
CA HIS A 162 -4.29 15.45 -23.83
C HIS A 162 -3.88 16.03 -22.47
N VAL A 163 -3.31 15.22 -21.58
CA VAL A 163 -2.89 15.64 -20.25
C VAL A 163 -1.38 15.69 -20.22
N ALA A 164 -0.78 16.89 -20.22
CA ALA A 164 0.68 17.09 -20.24
C ALA A 164 1.41 16.65 -18.95
N ASN A 165 0.79 15.82 -18.11
CA ASN A 165 1.32 15.37 -16.82
C ASN A 165 1.26 13.85 -16.66
N ASN A 166 2.05 13.33 -15.72
CA ASN A 166 2.15 11.89 -15.45
C ASN A 166 1.12 11.38 -14.44
N TRP A 167 0.11 12.18 -14.07
CA TRP A 167 -0.87 11.80 -13.06
C TRP A 167 -1.72 10.59 -13.44
N PRO A 168 -2.18 10.40 -14.70
CA PRO A 168 -2.91 9.20 -15.09
C PRO A 168 -2.11 7.91 -14.82
N PHE A 169 -0.81 7.90 -15.11
CA PHE A 169 0.08 6.75 -14.83
C PHE A 169 0.28 6.53 -13.33
N LYS A 170 0.45 7.60 -12.56
CA LYS A 170 0.54 7.50 -11.08
C LYS A 170 -0.76 6.96 -10.49
N LEU A 171 -1.91 7.36 -11.02
CA LEU A 171 -3.23 6.89 -10.60
C LEU A 171 -3.40 5.40 -10.92
N GLU A 172 -3.04 4.99 -12.13
CA GLU A 172 -3.03 3.59 -12.53
C GLU A 172 -2.18 2.75 -11.58
N ASN A 173 -0.94 3.19 -11.29
CA ASN A 173 -0.06 2.46 -10.40
C ASN A 173 -0.61 2.40 -8.96
N ALA A 174 -1.15 3.51 -8.44
CA ALA A 174 -1.77 3.53 -7.11
C ALA A 174 -3.00 2.60 -7.05
N THR A 175 -3.81 2.60 -8.11
CA THR A 175 -4.98 1.73 -8.26
C THR A 175 -4.57 0.26 -8.30
N ILE A 176 -3.61 -0.11 -9.17
CA ILE A 176 -3.06 -1.47 -9.23
C ILE A 176 -2.57 -1.93 -7.86
N ASN A 177 -1.80 -1.09 -7.15
CA ASN A 177 -1.33 -1.44 -5.80
C ASN A 177 -2.48 -1.73 -4.83
N LEU A 178 -3.55 -0.94 -4.85
CA LEU A 178 -4.74 -1.20 -4.03
C LEU A 178 -5.43 -2.50 -4.43
N LEU A 179 -5.63 -2.72 -5.73
CA LEU A 179 -6.30 -3.91 -6.27
C LEU A 179 -5.53 -5.19 -5.93
N CYS A 180 -4.21 -5.23 -6.15
CA CYS A 180 -3.37 -6.37 -5.80
C CYS A 180 -3.48 -6.73 -4.32
N ARG A 181 -3.53 -5.73 -3.42
CA ARG A 181 -3.66 -5.97 -1.98
C ARG A 181 -5.02 -6.54 -1.61
N CYS A 182 -6.09 -6.01 -2.20
CA CYS A 182 -7.44 -6.49 -1.96
C CYS A 182 -7.67 -7.88 -2.57
N ALA A 183 -7.17 -8.14 -3.78
CA ALA A 183 -7.22 -9.44 -4.44
C ALA A 183 -6.47 -10.53 -3.66
N ALA A 184 -5.26 -10.22 -3.16
CA ALA A 184 -4.46 -11.14 -2.35
C ALA A 184 -5.09 -11.45 -0.99
N ALA A 185 -5.95 -10.57 -0.46
CA ALA A 185 -6.71 -10.87 0.75
C ALA A 185 -7.86 -11.87 0.52
N GLY A 186 -8.32 -12.02 -0.73
CA GLY A 186 -9.40 -12.92 -1.11
C GLY A 186 -10.79 -12.35 -0.83
N GLY A 187 -11.77 -13.23 -0.60
CA GLY A 187 -13.15 -12.85 -0.31
C GLY A 187 -13.88 -12.25 -1.50
N GLY A 188 -14.79 -11.30 -1.24
CA GLY A 188 -15.60 -10.63 -2.26
C GLY A 188 -14.78 -9.78 -3.23
N HIS A 189 -13.57 -9.38 -2.82
CA HIS A 189 -12.65 -8.58 -3.64
C HIS A 189 -12.33 -9.23 -4.99
N ARG A 190 -11.95 -10.51 -4.99
CA ARG A 190 -11.53 -11.21 -6.23
C ARG A 190 -12.63 -11.21 -7.27
N GLY A 191 -13.84 -11.62 -6.87
CA GLY A 191 -15.00 -11.65 -7.75
C GLY A 191 -15.37 -10.26 -8.26
N ARG A 192 -15.35 -9.24 -7.39
CA ARG A 192 -15.71 -7.86 -7.73
C ARG A 192 -14.72 -7.22 -8.70
N ILE A 193 -13.42 -7.38 -8.44
CA ILE A 193 -12.35 -6.86 -9.31
C ILE A 193 -12.42 -7.56 -10.67
N ALA A 194 -12.51 -8.89 -10.68
CA ALA A 194 -12.61 -9.67 -11.92
C ALA A 194 -13.85 -9.28 -12.73
N ALA A 195 -15.02 -9.19 -12.11
CA ALA A 195 -16.25 -8.79 -12.79
C ALA A 195 -16.13 -7.38 -13.41
N THR A 196 -15.57 -6.42 -12.66
CA THR A 196 -15.37 -5.06 -13.16
C THR A 196 -14.41 -5.02 -14.36
N LEU A 197 -13.28 -5.73 -14.28
CA LEU A 197 -12.32 -5.80 -15.39
C LEU A 197 -12.93 -6.50 -16.60
N CYS A 198 -13.65 -7.61 -16.42
CA CYS A 198 -14.38 -8.30 -17.49
C CYS A 198 -15.45 -7.42 -18.15
N ASP A 199 -16.16 -6.59 -17.39
CA ASP A 199 -17.12 -5.62 -17.93
C ASP A 199 -16.44 -4.59 -18.82
N ILE A 200 -15.30 -4.05 -18.38
CA ILE A 200 -14.52 -3.06 -19.15
C ILE A 200 -13.91 -3.69 -20.41
N LEU A 201 -13.41 -4.93 -20.31
CA LEU A 201 -12.89 -5.69 -21.45
C LEU A 201 -13.97 -5.91 -22.51
N ARG A 202 -15.19 -6.26 -22.07
CA ARG A 202 -16.32 -6.47 -22.98
C ARG A 202 -16.76 -5.19 -23.68
N SER A 203 -16.70 -4.04 -23.00
CA SER A 203 -17.18 -2.77 -23.55
C SER A 203 -16.14 -2.07 -24.43
N SER A 204 -14.86 -2.17 -24.08
CA SER A 204 -13.82 -1.31 -24.66
C SER A 204 -12.55 -2.03 -25.14
N GLY A 205 -12.54 -3.36 -25.07
CA GLY A 205 -11.41 -4.18 -25.49
C GLY A 205 -10.23 -4.17 -24.52
N LEU A 206 -9.13 -4.80 -24.94
CA LEU A 206 -7.94 -5.03 -24.13
C LEU A 206 -6.96 -3.83 -24.20
N GLY A 207 -7.35 -2.69 -23.64
CA GLY A 207 -6.49 -1.50 -23.53
C GLY A 207 -5.30 -1.74 -22.57
N GLY A 208 -4.19 -1.01 -22.78
CA GLY A 208 -2.95 -1.21 -22.01
C GLY A 208 -3.12 -1.15 -20.49
N SER A 209 -3.99 -0.27 -19.99
CA SER A 209 -4.28 -0.17 -18.55
C SER A 209 -5.00 -1.40 -17.99
N VAL A 210 -5.98 -1.91 -18.73
CA VAL A 210 -6.70 -3.13 -18.38
C VAL A 210 -5.76 -4.33 -18.43
N GLN A 211 -4.84 -4.38 -19.41
CA GLN A 211 -3.79 -5.41 -19.46
C GLN A 211 -2.91 -5.39 -18.22
N GLN A 212 -2.43 -4.21 -17.80
CA GLN A 212 -1.61 -4.07 -16.60
C GLN A 212 -2.38 -4.50 -15.35
N MET A 213 -3.64 -4.09 -15.21
CA MET A 213 -4.47 -4.50 -14.07
C MET A 213 -4.72 -6.01 -14.06
N VAL A 214 -5.04 -6.63 -15.20
CA VAL A 214 -5.22 -8.09 -15.29
C VAL A 214 -3.90 -8.82 -14.97
N LEU A 215 -2.79 -8.42 -15.59
CA LEU A 215 -1.48 -9.02 -15.35
C LEU A 215 -1.08 -8.94 -13.87
N ARG A 216 -1.18 -7.75 -13.28
CA ARG A 216 -0.74 -7.48 -11.90
C ARG A 216 -1.70 -8.01 -10.83
N CYS A 217 -3.00 -8.04 -11.09
CA CYS A 217 -3.99 -8.44 -10.08
C CYS A 217 -4.41 -9.91 -10.19
N VAL A 218 -4.38 -10.49 -11.40
CA VAL A 218 -4.84 -11.87 -11.65
C VAL A 218 -3.66 -12.82 -11.82
N LEU A 219 -2.67 -12.44 -12.64
CA LEU A 219 -1.55 -13.33 -12.94
C LEU A 219 -0.44 -13.26 -11.88
N GLU A 220 -0.17 -12.09 -11.29
CA GLU A 220 0.81 -11.98 -10.20
C GLU A 220 0.27 -12.44 -8.83
N ASP A 221 -1.06 -12.54 -8.64
CA ASP A 221 -1.67 -13.20 -7.47
C ASP A 221 -1.42 -14.71 -7.46
N GLU A 222 -0.85 -15.28 -8.53
CA GLU A 222 -0.36 -16.67 -8.55
C GLU A 222 1.03 -16.81 -7.94
N THR A 223 1.62 -15.75 -7.39
CA THR A 223 2.95 -15.78 -6.77
C THR A 223 2.92 -15.39 -5.29
N VAL A 224 3.70 -16.08 -4.47
CA VAL A 224 3.85 -15.86 -3.03
C VAL A 224 5.32 -15.62 -2.71
N THR A 225 5.56 -14.67 -1.82
CA THR A 225 6.90 -14.41 -1.30
C THR A 225 7.17 -15.29 -0.07
N VAL A 226 8.09 -16.24 -0.20
CA VAL A 226 8.52 -17.14 0.87
C VAL A 226 9.82 -16.62 1.48
N LYS A 227 9.80 -16.45 2.81
CA LYS A 227 10.99 -16.12 3.60
C LYS A 227 11.67 -17.40 4.06
N VAL A 228 12.90 -17.61 3.61
CA VAL A 228 13.74 -18.74 4.00
C VAL A 228 14.79 -18.24 4.98
N PHE A 229 14.98 -18.98 6.07
CA PHE A 229 15.95 -18.68 7.10
C PHE A 229 16.97 -19.81 7.18
N ASP A 230 18.25 -19.47 7.10
CA ASP A 230 19.32 -20.39 7.50
C ASP A 230 19.50 -20.29 9.02
N LYS A 231 19.27 -21.39 9.74
CA LYS A 231 19.68 -21.47 11.14
C LYS A 231 21.18 -21.72 11.15
N ILE A 232 21.98 -20.65 11.30
CA ILE A 232 23.42 -20.82 11.57
C ILE A 232 23.53 -21.42 12.98
N SER A 233 23.94 -22.69 13.06
CA SER A 233 24.70 -23.16 14.21
C SER A 233 25.96 -22.30 14.26
N GLN A 234 26.18 -21.58 15.35
CA GLN A 234 27.34 -20.69 15.53
C GLN A 234 28.63 -21.39 15.11
N SER A 235 29.16 -21.03 13.94
CA SER A 235 30.50 -21.41 13.51
C SER A 235 31.23 -20.11 13.18
N ASN A 236 32.19 -19.78 14.03
CA ASN A 236 33.16 -18.72 13.82
C ASN A 236 34.00 -19.05 12.57
N SER A 237 33.56 -18.60 11.40
CA SER A 237 34.43 -18.53 10.23
C SER A 237 33.98 -17.38 9.33
N LEU A 238 34.87 -16.41 9.18
CA LEU A 238 34.81 -15.34 8.20
C LEU A 238 34.76 -15.92 6.79
N SER A 239 33.64 -15.72 6.08
CA SER A 239 33.59 -15.42 4.63
C SER A 239 32.16 -15.53 4.06
N TYR A 240 31.97 -14.78 2.98
CA TYR A 240 30.87 -14.72 2.02
C TYR A 240 29.79 -13.66 2.21
N GLU A 241 29.71 -12.81 1.18
CA GLU A 241 28.69 -11.82 0.87
C GLU A 241 27.29 -12.47 0.80
N ILE A 242 26.64 -12.52 1.95
CA ILE A 242 25.19 -12.61 2.04
C ILE A 242 24.82 -11.34 2.79
N SER A 243 24.00 -10.47 2.20
CA SER A 243 23.61 -9.21 2.84
C SER A 243 22.89 -9.52 4.17
N ASP A 244 23.62 -9.43 5.27
CA ASP A 244 23.07 -9.59 6.62
C ASP A 244 22.20 -8.35 6.89
N ARG A 245 20.88 -8.53 6.99
CA ARG A 245 19.98 -7.44 7.37
C ARG A 245 19.97 -7.31 8.89
N LEU A 246 20.34 -6.14 9.38
CA LEU A 246 20.19 -5.76 10.78
C LEU A 246 18.69 -5.69 11.13
N LEU A 247 18.21 -6.59 11.99
CA LEU A 247 16.79 -6.64 12.36
C LEU A 247 16.42 -5.53 13.35
N HIS A 248 17.37 -5.10 14.19
CA HIS A 248 17.16 -4.05 15.17
C HIS A 248 18.48 -3.33 15.49
N PRO A 249 18.59 -2.01 15.28
CA PRO A 249 19.84 -1.27 15.49
C PRO A 249 20.40 -1.34 16.91
N VAL A 250 19.53 -1.49 17.92
CA VAL A 250 19.90 -1.45 19.34
C VAL A 250 20.30 -2.82 19.91
N PHE A 251 19.87 -3.94 19.31
CA PHE A 251 20.06 -5.29 19.89
C PHE A 251 21.08 -6.16 19.14
N GLY A 252 21.72 -5.63 18.08
CA GLY A 252 22.79 -6.33 17.37
C GLY A 252 22.38 -7.67 16.72
N CYS A 253 21.08 -7.95 16.58
CA CYS A 253 20.61 -9.20 16.00
C CYS A 253 20.77 -9.19 14.47
N LEU A 254 21.68 -10.01 13.96
CA LEU A 254 21.86 -10.29 12.54
C LEU A 254 21.07 -11.55 12.15
N ARG A 255 20.37 -11.51 11.02
CA ARG A 255 19.66 -12.68 10.48
C ARG A 255 19.91 -12.78 8.98
N ARG A 256 20.38 -13.95 8.54
CA ARG A 256 20.42 -14.30 7.12
C ARG A 256 19.01 -14.66 6.66
N GLU A 257 18.36 -13.67 6.07
CA GLU A 257 17.02 -13.81 5.49
C GLU A 257 17.15 -13.85 3.97
N ARG A 258 16.53 -14.84 3.34
CA ARG A 258 16.35 -14.89 1.89
C ARG A 258 14.88 -14.79 1.56
N VAL A 259 14.56 -13.93 0.61
CA VAL A 259 13.20 -13.70 0.13
C VAL A 259 13.11 -14.32 -1.26
N LEU A 260 12.29 -15.35 -1.41
CA LEU A 260 12.03 -16.03 -2.68
C LEU A 260 10.62 -15.68 -3.15
N THR A 261 10.43 -15.36 -4.43
CA THR A 261 9.12 -15.27 -5.05
C THR A 261 8.86 -16.59 -5.78
N VAL A 262 7.82 -17.31 -5.37
CA VAL A 262 7.48 -18.65 -5.89
C VAL A 262 6.02 -18.69 -6.31
N SER A 263 5.60 -19.62 -7.16
CA SER A 263 4.18 -19.75 -7.49
C SER A 263 3.39 -20.28 -6.28
N GLN A 264 2.11 -19.90 -6.15
CA GLN A 264 1.16 -20.50 -5.22
C GLN A 264 0.95 -22.00 -5.48
N TYR A 265 1.23 -22.45 -6.70
CA TYR A 265 1.16 -23.85 -7.09
C TYR A 265 2.48 -24.60 -6.89
N SER A 266 3.55 -23.91 -6.47
CA SER A 266 4.85 -24.55 -6.26
C SER A 266 4.80 -25.51 -5.10
N SER A 267 5.27 -26.75 -5.33
CA SER A 267 5.40 -27.73 -4.26
C SER A 267 6.49 -27.31 -3.26
N PHE A 268 6.41 -27.81 -2.02
CA PHE A 268 7.44 -27.54 -1.02
C PHE A 268 8.84 -27.98 -1.49
N CYS A 269 8.92 -29.08 -2.24
CA CYS A 269 10.16 -29.58 -2.83
C CYS A 269 10.77 -28.58 -3.82
N GLU A 270 9.96 -27.99 -4.71
CA GLU A 270 10.41 -26.96 -5.65
C GLU A 270 10.92 -25.71 -4.95
N ILE A 271 10.25 -25.28 -3.87
CA ILE A 271 10.67 -24.13 -3.06
C ILE A 271 12.04 -24.41 -2.40
N LEU A 272 12.23 -25.63 -1.88
CA LEU A 272 13.50 -26.06 -1.28
C LEU A 272 14.63 -26.12 -2.31
N ASP A 273 14.36 -26.65 -3.49
CA ASP A 273 15.38 -26.81 -4.53
C ASP A 273 15.79 -25.46 -5.12
N MET A 274 14.85 -24.51 -5.26
CA MET A 274 15.17 -23.11 -5.57
C MET A 274 16.01 -22.43 -4.48
N ALA A 275 15.75 -22.72 -3.20
CA ALA A 275 16.55 -22.21 -2.09
C ALA A 275 17.99 -22.76 -2.11
N LYS A 276 18.17 -24.02 -2.52
CA LYS A 276 19.47 -24.71 -2.64
C LYS A 276 20.25 -24.29 -3.89
N MET A 277 19.59 -24.06 -5.02
CA MET A 277 20.24 -23.72 -6.29
C MET A 277 20.97 -22.37 -6.25
N LYS A 278 20.55 -21.43 -5.38
CA LYS A 278 21.26 -20.16 -5.15
C LYS A 278 22.28 -20.20 -4.01
N SER A 279 22.37 -21.29 -3.24
CA SER A 279 23.51 -21.55 -2.34
C SER A 279 24.53 -22.41 -3.08
N VAL A 280 25.61 -21.79 -3.57
CA VAL A 280 26.76 -22.57 -4.05
C VAL A 280 27.29 -23.40 -2.86
N LYS A 281 27.12 -24.72 -2.98
CA LYS A 281 27.75 -25.82 -2.24
C LYS A 281 27.50 -25.92 -0.72
N LYS A 282 26.90 -27.06 -0.35
CA LYS A 282 26.91 -27.74 0.97
C LYS A 282 26.63 -26.84 2.18
N ALA A 283 25.35 -26.58 2.43
CA ALA A 283 24.84 -26.38 3.78
C ALA A 283 23.59 -27.25 3.96
N SER A 284 23.59 -28.08 5.00
CA SER A 284 22.44 -28.90 5.40
C SER A 284 21.33 -27.99 5.93
N LEU A 285 20.37 -27.66 5.06
CA LEU A 285 19.10 -27.00 5.43
C LEU A 285 18.29 -27.95 6.31
N GLN A 286 18.48 -27.89 7.63
CA GLN A 286 17.79 -28.79 8.55
C GLN A 286 16.41 -28.31 8.98
N ASN A 287 16.01 -27.06 8.73
CA ASN A 287 14.66 -26.60 9.08
C ASN A 287 14.21 -25.42 8.20
N VAL A 288 13.21 -25.65 7.34
CA VAL A 288 12.47 -24.55 6.71
C VAL A 288 11.22 -24.28 7.55
N VAL A 289 11.25 -23.20 8.31
CA VAL A 289 10.05 -22.69 8.98
C VAL A 289 9.33 -21.78 8.00
N LEU A 290 8.28 -22.31 7.35
CA LEU A 290 7.32 -21.55 6.55
C LEU A 290 6.48 -20.67 7.47
N CYS A 291 6.90 -19.42 7.66
CA CYS A 291 6.05 -18.43 8.32
C CYS A 291 5.09 -17.81 7.30
N ARG A 292 3.79 -18.08 7.52
CA ARG A 292 2.57 -17.67 6.77
C ARG A 292 2.27 -18.46 5.49
N PHE A 293 1.68 -19.64 5.69
CA PHE A 293 0.55 -20.05 4.86
C PHE A 293 -0.69 -19.29 5.32
N ARG A 294 -1.22 -18.39 4.49
CA ARG A 294 -2.65 -18.13 4.47
C ARG A 294 -3.21 -18.83 3.24
N VAL A 295 -3.37 -20.14 3.36
CA VAL A 295 -4.28 -20.87 2.48
C VAL A 295 -5.68 -20.50 2.96
N PHE A 296 -6.26 -19.45 2.38
CA PHE A 296 -7.70 -19.30 2.43
C PHE A 296 -8.27 -20.23 1.36
N ARG A 297 -8.48 -21.49 1.74
CA ARG A 297 -9.51 -22.32 1.13
C ARG A 297 -10.84 -21.87 1.72
N GLN A 298 -11.69 -21.29 0.89
CA GLN A 298 -13.01 -21.82 0.54
C GLN A 298 -13.53 -21.03 -0.65
#